data_AF-A0A944AJ50-F1
#
_entry.id   AF-A0A944AJ50-F1
#
_cell.length_a   1.000
_cell.length_b   1.000
_cell.length_c   1.000
_cell.angle_alpha   90.00
_cell.angle_beta   90.00
_cell.angle_gamma   90.00
#
_symmetry.space_group_name_H-M   'P 1'
#
loop_
_entity.id
_entity.type
_entity.pdbx_description
1 polymer ?
#
loop_
_entity_poly.entity_id
_entity_poly.type
_entity_poly.pdbx_seq_one_letter_code
_entity_poly.pdbx_strand_id
1 'polypeptide(L)'
;LNPLGVPSRMNIGQVLEINLSLAAKALGFNVATPVFDGEKESDNMDTLDLANDYVNLSSEEYEAKHKDELLPEVLQYLSDNRDHRELWKGVPISRDGKVRLRDGRTGEYFDSPVTIGHMHYLKLHHLVDDKIHARSTGPYSLVTQQPLGGKAQFGGQRFGEMEVWALEAYGAAYTLQEILTVKSDDVIGRVKTYEAIIKGDNIPEPGIPESFKVMLKELQSLGLDVKVLNEDREEVELRETLDYGNAEIRRELEGDSKKYEYDNRELGALGYQKQEFDDESEEIVNVEEEAFDDDADVDDNE
;
A
#
# COMPACT_ATOMS: atom_id res chain seq x y z
N LEU A 1 11.22 18.67 11.42
CA LEU A 1 9.80 19.03 11.29
C LEU A 1 9.66 20.23 10.37
N ASN A 2 8.60 20.32 9.56
CA ASN A 2 8.32 21.53 8.78
C ASN A 2 7.67 22.60 9.68
N PRO A 3 8.23 23.82 9.78
CA PRO A 3 7.71 24.87 10.66
C PRO A 3 6.31 25.39 10.27
N LEU A 4 5.87 25.20 9.02
CA LEU A 4 4.57 25.70 8.54
C LEU A 4 3.36 25.09 9.26
N GLY A 5 3.54 23.91 9.86
CA GLY A 5 2.46 23.23 10.59
C GLY A 5 2.12 23.86 11.95
N VAL A 6 3.04 24.64 12.54
CA VAL A 6 2.85 25.16 13.91
C VAL A 6 1.92 26.39 13.93
N PRO A 7 2.11 27.43 13.09
CA PRO A 7 1.24 28.61 13.11
C PRO A 7 -0.22 28.28 12.81
N SER A 8 -0.46 27.34 11.88
CA SER A 8 -1.81 26.94 11.47
C SER A 8 -2.54 26.12 12.54
N ARG A 9 -1.82 25.39 13.38
CA ARG A 9 -2.40 24.48 14.40
C ARG A 9 -2.38 25.07 15.81
N MET A 10 -1.72 26.21 16.02
CA MET A 10 -1.61 26.93 17.29
C MET A 10 -1.10 26.06 18.45
N ASN A 11 -0.29 25.05 18.15
CA ASN A 11 0.30 24.14 19.13
C ASN A 11 1.70 24.63 19.54
N ILE A 12 1.80 25.78 20.20
CA ILE A 12 3.12 26.37 20.54
C ILE A 12 3.93 25.53 21.55
N GLY A 13 3.26 24.68 22.35
CA GLY A 13 3.90 23.86 23.38
C GLY A 13 5.01 22.95 22.85
N GLN A 14 4.92 22.48 21.60
CA GLN A 14 6.00 21.71 20.97
C GLN A 14 7.25 22.55 20.70
N VAL A 15 7.13 23.87 20.52
CA VAL A 15 8.29 24.78 20.42
C VAL A 15 8.92 24.98 21.80
N LEU A 16 8.10 25.15 22.85
CA LEU A 16 8.59 25.26 24.22
C LEU A 16 9.31 23.98 24.68
N GLU A 17 8.78 22.80 24.32
CA GLU A 17 9.44 21.51 24.56
C GLU A 17 10.81 21.45 23.87
N ILE A 18 10.92 21.88 22.61
CA ILE A 18 12.19 21.90 21.88
C ILE A 18 13.22 22.78 22.60
N ASN A 19 12.83 23.98 23.03
CA ASN A 19 13.73 24.92 23.69
C ASN A 19 14.22 24.36 25.04
N LEU A 20 13.30 23.90 25.89
CA LEU A 20 13.65 23.34 27.20
C LEU A 20 14.50 22.08 27.06
N SER A 21 14.16 21.21 26.12
CA SER A 21 14.88 19.96 25.89
C SER A 21 16.29 20.17 25.32
N LEU A 22 16.54 21.27 24.62
CA LEU A 22 17.89 21.67 24.21
C LEU A 22 18.74 22.01 25.45
N ALA A 23 18.22 22.88 26.32
CA ALA A 23 18.92 23.29 27.53
C ALA A 23 19.15 22.11 28.48
N ALA A 24 18.12 21.29 28.69
CA ALA A 24 18.19 20.09 29.53
C ALA A 24 19.24 19.11 29.02
N LYS A 25 19.34 18.90 27.70
CA LYS A 25 20.37 18.00 27.14
C LYS A 25 21.79 18.56 27.28
N ALA A 26 21.97 19.86 27.13
CA ALA A 26 23.27 20.51 27.31
C ALA A 26 23.75 20.47 28.77
N LEU A 27 22.82 20.59 29.72
CA LEU A 27 23.08 20.56 31.17
C LEU A 27 23.07 19.14 31.77
N GLY A 28 22.60 18.13 31.01
CA GLY A 28 22.64 16.72 31.41
C GLY A 28 21.47 16.24 32.27
N PHE A 29 20.44 17.06 32.50
CA PHE A 29 19.26 16.68 33.31
C PHE A 29 18.02 16.38 32.46
N ASN A 30 17.03 15.75 33.10
CA ASN A 30 15.67 15.63 32.57
C ASN A 30 14.75 16.56 33.36
N VAL A 31 13.77 17.18 32.68
CA VAL A 31 12.80 18.08 33.31
C VAL A 31 11.41 17.46 33.28
N ALA A 32 10.68 17.62 34.37
CA ALA A 32 9.25 17.33 34.43
C ALA A 32 8.50 18.65 34.66
N THR A 33 7.68 19.04 33.70
CA THR A 33 6.83 20.24 33.79
C THR A 33 5.39 19.82 34.10
N PRO A 34 4.84 20.15 35.29
CA PRO A 34 3.42 19.92 35.59
C PRO A 34 2.50 20.60 34.59
N VAL A 35 1.29 20.04 34.42
CA VAL A 35 0.27 20.65 33.58
C VAL A 35 -0.23 21.93 34.28
N PHE A 36 -0.21 23.06 33.58
CA PHE A 36 -0.65 24.40 34.04
C PHE A 36 0.12 25.04 35.20
N ASP A 37 1.02 24.33 35.87
CA ASP A 37 1.94 24.84 36.89
C ASP A 37 3.39 24.48 36.52
N GLY A 38 3.67 24.60 35.22
CA GLY A 38 4.96 24.30 34.63
C GLY A 38 5.86 25.53 34.52
N GLU A 39 6.97 25.30 33.83
CA GLU A 39 7.94 26.33 33.47
C GLU A 39 7.29 27.50 32.69
N LYS A 40 7.69 28.74 33.00
CA LYS A 40 7.33 29.92 32.21
C LYS A 40 8.35 30.16 31.09
N GLU A 41 7.94 30.92 30.08
CA GLU A 41 8.82 31.29 28.97
C GLU A 41 10.12 31.99 29.42
N SER A 42 10.05 32.83 30.47
CA SER A 42 11.23 33.46 31.07
C SER A 42 12.22 32.41 31.58
N ASP A 43 11.72 31.42 32.32
CA ASP A 43 12.54 30.39 32.96
C ASP A 43 13.21 29.52 31.89
N ASN A 44 12.54 29.28 30.76
CA ASN A 44 13.07 28.56 29.61
C ASN A 44 14.23 29.31 28.94
N MET A 45 14.03 30.61 28.70
CA MET A 45 15.05 31.48 28.13
C MET A 45 16.28 31.58 29.05
N ASP A 46 16.06 31.72 30.35
CA ASP A 46 17.15 31.82 31.32
C ASP A 46 17.91 30.48 31.46
N THR A 47 17.19 29.35 31.36
CA THR A 47 17.81 28.01 31.33
C THR A 47 18.63 27.79 30.05
N LEU A 48 18.21 28.33 28.91
CA LEU A 48 19.00 28.33 27.66
C LEU A 48 20.27 29.17 27.77
N ASP A 49 20.18 30.35 28.38
CA ASP A 49 21.34 31.21 28.64
C ASP A 49 22.34 30.52 29.58
N LEU A 50 21.84 29.85 30.63
CA LEU A 50 22.64 29.02 31.53
C LEU A 50 23.33 27.87 30.79
N ALA A 51 22.60 27.14 29.94
CA ALA A 51 23.15 26.06 29.13
C ALA A 51 24.24 26.56 28.18
N ASN A 52 24.03 27.71 27.54
CA ASN A 52 25.02 28.33 26.67
C ASN A 52 26.31 28.68 27.44
N ASP A 53 26.16 29.29 28.62
CA ASP A 53 27.27 29.67 29.49
C ASP A 53 28.05 28.45 29.98
N TYR A 54 27.34 27.41 30.45
CA TYR A 54 27.94 26.17 30.93
C TYR A 54 28.82 25.51 29.85
N VAL A 55 28.34 25.52 28.62
CA VAL A 55 29.00 24.88 27.48
C VAL A 55 30.17 25.71 26.94
N ASN A 56 30.03 27.04 26.89
CA ASN A 56 30.97 27.91 26.15
C ASN A 56 31.93 28.72 27.04
N LEU A 57 31.60 29.04 28.28
CA LEU A 57 32.51 29.75 29.20
C LEU A 57 33.53 28.81 29.80
N SER A 58 34.60 29.34 30.42
CA SER A 58 35.49 28.53 31.26
C SER A 58 34.80 28.17 32.58
N SER A 59 35.27 27.11 33.26
CA SER A 59 34.65 26.69 34.54
C SER A 59 34.70 27.77 35.61
N GLU A 60 35.79 28.55 35.67
CA GLU A 60 35.96 29.62 36.66
C GLU A 60 35.01 30.79 36.40
N GLU A 61 34.83 31.17 35.12
CA GLU A 61 33.90 32.23 34.72
C GLU A 61 32.44 31.81 34.91
N TYR A 62 32.11 30.55 34.64
CA TYR A 62 30.78 30.00 34.86
C TYR A 62 30.41 30.00 36.34
N GLU A 63 31.30 29.51 37.20
CA GLU A 63 31.08 29.51 38.65
C GLU A 63 30.97 30.94 39.19
N ALA A 64 31.81 31.88 38.73
CA ALA A 64 31.73 33.27 39.17
C ALA A 64 30.38 33.95 38.81
N LYS A 65 29.78 33.58 37.68
CA LYS A 65 28.53 34.18 37.19
C LYS A 65 27.28 33.58 37.84
N HIS A 66 27.28 32.27 38.09
CA HIS A 66 26.08 31.51 38.45
C HIS A 66 26.07 30.96 39.89
N LYS A 67 27.15 31.12 40.65
CA LYS A 67 27.26 30.56 42.02
C LYS A 67 26.25 31.12 43.03
N ASP A 68 25.83 32.37 42.86
CA ASP A 68 24.85 32.99 43.77
C ASP A 68 23.40 32.66 43.38
N GLU A 69 23.18 32.25 42.13
CA GLU A 69 21.86 31.94 41.57
C GLU A 69 21.52 30.44 41.68
N LEU A 70 22.51 29.57 41.48
CA LEU A 70 22.31 28.11 41.49
C LEU A 70 22.42 27.52 42.89
N LEU A 71 21.61 26.48 43.12
CA LEU A 71 21.76 25.64 44.31
C LEU A 71 23.12 24.93 44.31
N PRO A 72 23.78 24.78 45.48
CA PRO A 72 25.08 24.11 45.58
C PRO A 72 25.11 22.69 44.99
N GLU A 73 23.99 21.98 45.11
CA GLU A 73 23.81 20.62 44.56
C GLU A 73 23.87 20.59 43.03
N VAL A 74 23.27 21.59 42.37
CA VAL A 74 23.26 21.70 40.90
C VAL A 74 24.66 22.04 40.39
N LEU A 75 25.36 22.93 41.08
CA LEU A 75 26.73 23.30 40.72
C LEU A 75 27.69 22.11 40.88
N GLN A 76 27.53 21.33 41.94
CA GLN A 76 28.27 20.09 42.14
C GLN A 76 27.97 19.06 41.02
N TYR A 77 26.69 18.84 40.72
CA TYR A 77 26.28 17.92 39.64
C TYR A 77 26.88 18.31 38.28
N LEU A 78 26.86 19.60 37.93
CA LEU A 78 27.41 20.11 36.67
C LEU A 78 28.95 20.03 36.62
N SER A 79 29.63 20.12 37.76
CA SER A 79 31.08 19.91 37.84
C SER A 79 31.46 18.45 37.69
N ASP A 80 30.62 17.53 38.19
CA ASP A 80 30.86 16.09 38.13
C ASP A 80 30.52 15.50 36.74
N ASN A 81 29.51 16.04 36.04
CA ASN A 81 29.01 15.52 34.76
C ASN A 81 29.47 16.34 33.54
N ARG A 82 30.78 16.57 33.41
CA ARG A 82 31.35 17.41 32.33
C ARG A 82 31.26 16.78 30.93
N ASP A 83 30.99 15.49 30.82
CA ASP A 83 30.92 14.80 29.53
C ASP A 83 29.83 15.40 28.61
N HIS A 84 28.72 15.88 29.18
CA HIS A 84 27.66 16.55 28.42
C HIS A 84 28.10 17.89 27.82
N ARG A 85 29.05 18.56 28.47
CA ARG A 85 29.63 19.84 28.03
C ARG A 85 30.47 19.68 26.77
N GLU A 86 31.21 18.58 26.63
CA GLU A 86 32.11 18.36 25.50
C GLU A 86 31.37 18.33 24.17
N LEU A 87 30.19 17.71 24.14
CA LEU A 87 29.37 17.56 22.94
C LEU A 87 28.94 18.91 22.34
N TRP A 88 28.65 19.89 23.21
CA TRP A 88 28.11 21.19 22.79
C TRP A 88 29.17 22.28 22.73
N LYS A 89 30.41 22.00 23.16
CA LYS A 89 31.47 22.99 23.29
C LYS A 89 31.72 23.75 21.98
N GLY A 90 31.64 25.08 22.02
CA GLY A 90 31.84 25.94 20.87
C GLY A 90 30.58 26.14 20.01
N VAL A 91 29.44 25.59 20.40
CA VAL A 91 28.15 25.84 19.78
C VAL A 91 27.44 26.97 20.54
N PRO A 92 27.26 28.16 19.95
CA PRO A 92 26.51 29.23 20.59
C PRO A 92 25.02 28.90 20.57
N ILE A 93 24.44 28.74 21.75
CA ILE A 93 23.01 28.53 21.97
C ILE A 93 22.40 29.92 22.23
N SER A 94 21.48 30.35 21.37
CA SER A 94 20.78 31.62 21.55
C SER A 94 19.65 31.47 22.57
N ARG A 95 19.33 32.56 23.28
CA ARG A 95 18.14 32.71 24.13
C ARG A 95 16.82 32.31 23.43
N ASP A 96 16.76 32.46 22.10
CA ASP A 96 15.60 32.07 21.28
C ASP A 96 15.54 30.56 20.96
N GLY A 97 16.47 29.75 21.49
CA GLY A 97 16.57 28.30 21.21
C GLY A 97 17.08 27.97 19.80
N LYS A 98 17.69 28.93 19.11
CA LYS A 98 18.19 28.79 17.73
C LYS A 98 19.70 28.64 17.67
N VAL A 99 20.17 27.80 16.76
CA VAL A 99 21.60 27.52 16.51
C VAL A 99 21.90 27.57 15.02
N ARG A 100 23.12 27.98 14.64
CA ARG A 100 23.58 27.93 13.24
C ARG A 100 23.92 26.49 12.86
N LEU A 101 23.14 25.93 11.96
CA LEU A 101 23.38 24.61 11.38
C LEU A 101 24.19 24.70 10.09
N ARG A 102 24.80 23.58 9.70
CA ARG A 102 25.43 23.39 8.39
C ARG A 102 24.68 22.32 7.61
N ASP A 103 24.58 22.46 6.28
CA ASP A 103 24.04 21.41 5.44
C ASP A 103 25.03 20.23 5.41
N GLY A 104 24.58 19.04 5.80
CA GLY A 104 25.42 17.84 5.82
C GLY A 104 25.87 17.36 4.43
N ARG A 105 25.27 17.88 3.35
CA ARG A 105 25.64 17.53 1.97
C ARG A 105 26.72 18.43 1.39
N THR A 106 26.67 19.73 1.69
CA THR A 106 27.59 20.74 1.11
C THR A 106 28.63 21.24 2.12
N GLY A 107 28.35 21.16 3.42
CA GLY A 107 29.19 21.69 4.49
C GLY A 107 29.04 23.20 4.74
N GLU A 108 28.24 23.89 3.94
CA GLU A 108 27.96 25.32 4.09
C GLU A 108 26.97 25.59 5.23
N TYR A 109 27.03 26.80 5.80
CA TYR A 109 26.06 27.23 6.80
C TYR A 109 24.71 27.56 6.15
N PHE A 110 23.62 27.30 6.86
CA PHE A 110 22.32 27.85 6.46
C PHE A 110 22.28 29.37 6.63
N ASP A 111 21.50 30.05 5.80
CA ASP A 111 21.35 31.51 5.79
C ASP A 111 20.83 32.08 7.13
N SER A 112 20.03 31.29 7.85
CA SER A 112 19.40 31.69 9.12
C SER A 112 19.57 30.61 10.19
N PRO A 113 19.66 31.01 11.47
CA PRO A 113 19.73 30.05 12.57
C PRO A 113 18.41 29.30 12.72
N VAL A 114 18.50 28.03 13.09
CA VAL A 114 17.37 27.09 13.12
C VAL A 114 17.13 26.63 14.56
N THR A 115 15.86 26.51 14.95
CA THR A 115 15.49 25.95 16.26
C THR A 115 15.78 24.45 16.30
N ILE A 116 16.52 24.01 17.31
CA ILE A 116 16.90 22.61 17.52
C ILE A 116 16.61 22.18 18.95
N GLY A 117 16.43 20.88 19.17
CA GLY A 117 16.22 20.30 20.50
C GLY A 117 15.73 18.86 20.42
N HIS A 118 15.34 18.30 21.56
CA HIS A 118 14.99 16.89 21.72
C HIS A 118 13.51 16.75 22.03
N MET A 119 12.70 16.60 20.99
CA MET A 119 11.28 16.33 21.13
C MET A 119 11.00 14.84 21.32
N HIS A 120 10.02 14.53 22.17
CA HIS A 120 9.55 13.16 22.34
C HIS A 120 8.57 12.77 21.23
N TYR A 121 8.96 11.81 20.39
CA TYR A 121 8.09 11.27 19.34
C TYR A 121 7.59 9.88 19.67
N LEU A 122 6.32 9.65 19.36
CA LEU A 122 5.68 8.34 19.43
C LEU A 122 5.49 7.78 18.02
N LYS A 123 5.79 6.48 17.87
CA LYS A 123 5.42 5.72 16.67
C LYS A 123 3.98 5.25 16.83
N LEU A 124 3.10 5.71 15.95
CA LEU A 124 1.70 5.27 15.93
C LEU A 124 1.56 3.87 15.32
N HIS A 125 0.48 3.17 15.70
CA HIS A 125 0.15 1.84 15.19
C HIS A 125 -0.13 1.79 13.68
N HIS A 126 -0.38 2.93 13.03
CA HIS A 126 -0.79 2.99 11.63
C HIS A 126 0.41 2.84 10.69
N LEU A 127 0.82 1.61 10.40
CA LEU A 127 1.92 1.32 9.49
C LEU A 127 1.43 1.25 8.03
N VAL A 128 2.30 1.63 7.11
CA VAL A 128 2.01 1.59 5.66
C VAL A 128 1.91 0.15 5.18
N ASP A 129 2.72 -0.74 5.74
CA ASP A 129 2.74 -2.18 5.43
C ASP A 129 1.35 -2.81 5.60
N ASP A 130 0.64 -2.43 6.66
CA ASP A 130 -0.73 -2.87 6.93
C ASP A 130 -1.76 -2.26 5.97
N LYS A 131 -1.42 -1.18 5.24
CA LYS A 131 -2.35 -0.40 4.42
C LYS A 131 -2.19 -0.61 2.92
N ILE A 132 -1.02 -1.00 2.43
CA ILE A 132 -0.83 -1.28 1.01
C ILE A 132 -1.73 -2.46 0.62
N HIS A 133 -2.49 -2.29 -0.44
CA HIS A 133 -3.39 -3.29 -1.00
C HIS A 133 -3.47 -3.10 -2.51
N ALA A 134 -3.35 -4.20 -3.26
CA ALA A 134 -3.47 -4.23 -4.69
C ALA A 134 -4.26 -5.48 -5.10
N ARG A 135 -5.02 -5.35 -6.19
CA ARG A 135 -5.84 -6.42 -6.74
C ARG A 135 -5.72 -6.42 -8.25
N SER A 136 -5.47 -7.58 -8.84
CA SER A 136 -5.62 -7.84 -10.28
C SER A 136 -6.97 -8.50 -10.55
N THR A 137 -7.14 -9.73 -10.08
CA THR A 137 -8.41 -10.49 -10.09
C THR A 137 -8.72 -10.98 -8.67
N GLY A 138 -9.95 -11.43 -8.41
CA GLY A 138 -10.35 -11.84 -7.07
C GLY A 138 -11.81 -12.28 -7.01
N PRO A 139 -12.35 -12.54 -5.81
CA PRO A 139 -13.71 -13.00 -5.64
C PRO A 139 -14.74 -11.90 -5.97
N TYR A 140 -15.93 -12.35 -6.33
CA TYR A 140 -17.07 -11.52 -6.73
C TYR A 140 -18.30 -11.84 -5.88
N SER A 141 -19.19 -10.87 -5.75
CA SER A 141 -20.49 -11.02 -5.10
C SER A 141 -21.38 -12.00 -5.89
N LEU A 142 -22.15 -12.83 -5.19
CA LEU A 142 -23.06 -13.80 -5.83
C LEU A 142 -24.16 -13.12 -6.64
N VAL A 143 -24.71 -12.01 -6.11
CA VAL A 143 -25.88 -11.34 -6.72
C VAL A 143 -25.44 -10.33 -7.77
N THR A 144 -24.64 -9.34 -7.36
CA THR A 144 -24.28 -8.22 -8.24
C THR A 144 -23.11 -8.52 -9.17
N GLN A 145 -22.43 -9.66 -8.98
CA GLN A 145 -21.21 -10.02 -9.71
C GLN A 145 -20.06 -9.01 -9.63
N GLN A 146 -20.16 -8.01 -8.75
CA GLN A 146 -19.14 -6.99 -8.51
C GLN A 146 -18.01 -7.53 -7.63
N PRO A 147 -16.78 -6.99 -7.77
CA PRO A 147 -15.66 -7.26 -6.88
C PRO A 147 -16.05 -7.11 -5.40
N LEU A 148 -15.73 -8.11 -4.56
CA LEU A 148 -15.92 -7.96 -3.11
C LEU A 148 -15.09 -6.81 -2.54
N GLY A 149 -15.49 -6.28 -1.38
CA GLY A 149 -14.78 -5.19 -0.71
C GLY A 149 -13.82 -5.67 0.39
N GLY A 150 -12.84 -4.83 0.73
CA GLY A 150 -11.97 -5.02 1.90
C GLY A 150 -10.68 -5.80 1.62
N LYS A 151 -9.60 -5.38 2.28
CA LYS A 151 -8.24 -5.96 2.11
C LYS A 151 -8.19 -7.46 2.39
N ALA A 152 -8.89 -7.93 3.42
CA ALA A 152 -8.87 -9.34 3.83
C ALA A 152 -9.47 -10.30 2.77
N GLN A 153 -10.34 -9.80 1.89
CA GLN A 153 -10.99 -10.60 0.85
C GLN A 153 -10.39 -10.36 -0.54
N PHE A 154 -9.20 -9.78 -0.62
CA PHE A 154 -8.61 -9.28 -1.87
C PHE A 154 -9.60 -8.37 -2.63
N GLY A 155 -10.24 -7.47 -1.87
CA GLY A 155 -11.34 -6.66 -2.37
C GLY A 155 -10.92 -5.61 -3.40
N GLY A 156 -11.85 -5.23 -4.26
CA GLY A 156 -11.68 -4.12 -5.21
C GLY A 156 -11.78 -2.78 -4.50
N GLN A 157 -11.21 -1.74 -5.13
CA GLN A 157 -11.41 -0.38 -4.69
C GLN A 157 -12.80 0.09 -5.15
N ARG A 158 -13.56 0.72 -4.24
CA ARG A 158 -14.82 1.33 -4.61
C ARG A 158 -14.55 2.52 -5.53
N PHE A 159 -15.12 2.47 -6.72
CA PHE A 159 -15.23 3.62 -7.62
C PHE A 159 -16.63 4.22 -7.40
N GLY A 160 -16.68 5.36 -6.72
CA GLY A 160 -17.93 6.01 -6.35
C GLY A 160 -18.42 7.00 -7.39
N GLU A 161 -19.60 7.56 -7.12
CA GLU A 161 -20.24 8.57 -7.96
C GLU A 161 -19.35 9.82 -8.16
N MET A 162 -18.62 10.25 -7.12
CA MET A 162 -17.71 11.39 -7.23
C MET A 162 -16.54 11.11 -8.17
N GLU A 163 -16.02 9.88 -8.18
CA GLU A 163 -14.95 9.48 -9.11
C GLU A 163 -15.49 9.30 -10.55
N VAL A 164 -16.75 8.85 -10.70
CA VAL A 164 -17.45 8.82 -12.00
C VAL A 164 -17.55 10.23 -12.58
N TRP A 165 -18.04 11.20 -11.81
CA TRP A 165 -18.13 12.60 -12.25
C TRP A 165 -16.78 13.17 -12.67
N ALA A 166 -15.70 12.77 -11.99
CA ALA A 166 -14.36 13.19 -12.37
C ALA A 166 -14.02 12.71 -13.79
N LEU A 167 -14.27 11.44 -14.13
CA LEU A 167 -14.00 10.91 -15.47
C LEU A 167 -14.94 11.50 -16.54
N GLU A 168 -16.20 11.72 -16.20
CA GLU A 168 -17.16 12.40 -17.08
C GLU A 168 -16.68 13.82 -17.42
N ALA A 169 -16.20 14.58 -16.44
CA ALA A 169 -15.67 15.92 -16.65
C ALA A 169 -14.42 15.94 -17.55
N TYR A 170 -13.60 14.89 -17.51
CA TYR A 170 -12.46 14.72 -18.43
C TYR A 170 -12.87 14.25 -19.82
N GLY A 171 -14.12 13.81 -20.03
CA GLY A 171 -14.55 13.18 -21.28
C GLY A 171 -13.91 11.81 -21.51
N ALA A 172 -13.48 11.12 -20.45
CA ALA A 172 -12.80 9.84 -20.52
C ALA A 172 -13.80 8.68 -20.69
N ALA A 173 -14.57 8.70 -21.78
CA ALA A 173 -15.69 7.78 -22.01
C ALA A 173 -15.27 6.30 -22.00
N TYR A 174 -14.20 5.94 -22.72
CA TYR A 174 -13.72 4.55 -22.77
C TYR A 174 -13.20 4.07 -21.42
N THR A 175 -12.50 4.92 -20.66
CA THR A 175 -12.01 4.56 -19.31
C THR A 175 -13.16 4.37 -18.33
N LEU A 176 -14.16 5.25 -18.39
CA LEU A 176 -15.36 5.11 -17.56
C LEU A 176 -16.13 3.84 -17.93
N GLN A 177 -16.32 3.57 -19.22
CA GLN A 177 -16.98 2.36 -19.70
C GLN A 177 -16.24 1.12 -19.20
N GLU A 178 -14.91 1.07 -19.31
CA GLU A 178 -14.08 -0.04 -18.85
C GLU A 178 -14.25 -0.30 -17.34
N ILE A 179 -14.28 0.77 -16.53
CA ILE A 179 -14.49 0.67 -15.07
C ILE A 179 -15.88 0.14 -14.73
N LEU A 180 -16.92 0.60 -15.44
CA LEU A 180 -18.31 0.21 -15.19
C LEU A 180 -18.67 -1.18 -15.72
N THR A 181 -17.86 -1.76 -16.61
CA THR A 181 -18.17 -3.03 -17.28
C THR A 181 -17.11 -4.10 -16.96
N VAL A 182 -16.07 -4.24 -17.79
CA VAL A 182 -15.09 -5.34 -17.78
C VAL A 182 -14.24 -5.39 -16.51
N LYS A 183 -14.07 -4.27 -15.80
CA LYS A 183 -13.38 -4.22 -14.49
C LYS A 183 -14.29 -4.47 -13.29
N SER A 184 -15.60 -4.55 -13.50
CA SER A 184 -16.61 -4.68 -12.45
C SER A 184 -17.42 -5.97 -12.63
N ASP A 185 -18.54 -5.90 -13.36
CA ASP A 185 -19.61 -6.88 -13.34
C ASP A 185 -20.04 -7.38 -14.72
N ASP A 186 -19.33 -7.03 -15.80
CA ASP A 186 -19.47 -7.73 -17.07
C ASP A 186 -18.77 -9.11 -16.99
N VAL A 187 -19.56 -10.15 -16.66
CA VAL A 187 -19.05 -11.50 -16.42
C VAL A 187 -18.37 -12.11 -17.64
N ILE A 188 -18.91 -11.90 -18.84
CA ILE A 188 -18.33 -12.43 -20.08
C ILE A 188 -17.15 -11.54 -20.49
N GLY A 189 -17.34 -10.21 -20.49
CA GLY A 189 -16.33 -9.27 -20.93
C GLY A 189 -15.07 -9.32 -20.09
N ARG A 190 -15.16 -9.51 -18.76
CA ARG A 190 -13.97 -9.62 -17.90
C ARG A 190 -13.12 -10.86 -18.20
N VAL A 191 -13.74 -12.00 -18.53
CA VAL A 191 -13.03 -13.24 -18.87
C VAL A 191 -12.30 -13.07 -20.20
N LYS A 192 -13.01 -12.56 -21.22
CA LYS A 192 -12.40 -12.29 -22.53
C LYS A 192 -11.32 -11.23 -22.47
N THR A 193 -11.50 -10.19 -21.65
CA THR A 193 -10.49 -9.14 -21.42
C THR A 193 -9.23 -9.74 -20.79
N TYR A 194 -9.38 -10.60 -19.79
CA TYR A 194 -8.24 -11.27 -19.17
C TYR A 194 -7.48 -12.15 -20.17
N GLU A 195 -8.19 -12.90 -21.00
CA GLU A 195 -7.60 -13.72 -22.07
C GLU A 195 -6.89 -12.87 -23.12
N ALA A 196 -7.51 -11.78 -23.58
CA ALA A 196 -6.91 -10.85 -24.55
C ALA A 196 -5.61 -10.22 -24.00
N ILE A 197 -5.59 -9.84 -22.72
CA ILE A 197 -4.39 -9.30 -22.07
C ILE A 197 -3.24 -10.33 -22.08
N ILE A 198 -3.54 -11.61 -21.81
CA ILE A 198 -2.53 -12.69 -21.85
C ILE A 198 -2.01 -12.91 -23.27
N LYS A 199 -2.90 -12.88 -24.26
CA LYS A 199 -2.55 -13.07 -25.68
C LYS A 199 -1.87 -11.84 -26.30
N GLY A 200 -1.97 -10.67 -25.67
CA GLY A 200 -1.49 -9.41 -26.23
C GLY A 200 -2.41 -8.85 -27.32
N ASP A 201 -3.66 -9.30 -27.36
CA ASP A 201 -4.69 -8.86 -28.30
C ASP A 201 -5.41 -7.61 -27.78
N ASN A 202 -6.11 -6.91 -28.69
CA ASN A 202 -6.95 -5.80 -28.30
C ASN A 202 -8.13 -6.25 -27.43
N ILE A 203 -8.46 -5.45 -26.42
CA ILE A 203 -9.58 -5.70 -25.51
C ILE A 203 -10.89 -5.68 -26.32
N PRO A 204 -11.76 -6.68 -26.18
CA PRO A 204 -13.04 -6.72 -26.89
C PRO A 204 -13.99 -5.64 -26.40
N GLU A 205 -15.01 -5.33 -27.21
CA GLU A 205 -16.05 -4.38 -26.81
C GLU A 205 -16.82 -4.88 -25.57
N PRO A 206 -17.04 -4.01 -24.56
CA PRO A 206 -17.77 -4.40 -23.37
C PRO A 206 -19.23 -4.78 -23.62
N GLY A 207 -19.72 -5.75 -22.87
CA GLY A 207 -21.10 -6.16 -22.84
C GLY A 207 -21.96 -5.37 -21.85
N ILE A 208 -23.14 -5.91 -21.56
CA ILE A 208 -24.11 -5.31 -20.64
C ILE A 208 -23.73 -5.70 -19.20
N PRO A 209 -23.57 -4.72 -18.28
CA PRO A 209 -23.33 -4.98 -16.85
C PRO A 209 -24.35 -5.91 -16.22
N GLU A 210 -23.90 -6.84 -15.37
CA GLU A 210 -24.83 -7.73 -14.67
C GLU A 210 -25.73 -6.96 -13.69
N SER A 211 -25.23 -5.87 -13.08
CA SER A 211 -26.06 -4.99 -12.22
C SER A 211 -27.27 -4.41 -12.97
N PHE A 212 -27.15 -4.12 -14.27
CA PHE A 212 -28.27 -3.64 -15.06
C PHE A 212 -29.33 -4.73 -15.27
N LYS A 213 -28.90 -5.98 -15.52
CA LYS A 213 -29.83 -7.13 -15.61
C LYS A 213 -30.54 -7.38 -14.29
N VAL A 214 -29.80 -7.34 -13.17
CA VAL A 214 -30.36 -7.48 -11.82
C VAL A 214 -31.41 -6.39 -11.57
N MET A 215 -31.11 -5.14 -11.90
CA MET A 215 -32.06 -4.03 -11.78
C MET A 215 -33.35 -4.28 -12.57
N LEU A 216 -33.27 -4.77 -13.81
CA LEU A 216 -34.46 -5.07 -14.62
C LEU A 216 -35.33 -6.16 -13.95
N LYS A 217 -34.71 -7.22 -13.42
CA LYS A 217 -35.43 -8.30 -12.73
C LYS A 217 -36.06 -7.81 -11.43
N GLU A 218 -35.39 -6.93 -10.69
CA GLU A 218 -35.95 -6.30 -9.49
C GLU A 218 -37.17 -5.43 -9.82
N LEU A 219 -37.15 -4.66 -10.91
CA LEU A 219 -38.32 -3.90 -11.36
C LEU A 219 -39.47 -4.80 -11.82
N GLN A 220 -39.17 -5.87 -12.56
CA GLN A 220 -40.16 -6.87 -12.98
C GLN A 220 -40.81 -7.57 -11.79
N SER A 221 -40.06 -7.81 -10.71
CA SER A 221 -40.59 -8.39 -9.47
C SER A 221 -41.64 -7.52 -8.78
N LEU A 222 -41.62 -6.20 -9.04
CA LEU A 222 -42.61 -5.24 -8.55
C LEU A 222 -43.84 -5.12 -9.46
N GLY A 223 -43.89 -5.89 -10.56
CA GLY A 223 -44.95 -5.81 -11.57
C GLY A 223 -44.76 -4.69 -12.59
N LEU A 224 -43.55 -4.13 -12.70
CA LEU A 224 -43.20 -3.15 -13.74
C LEU A 224 -42.56 -3.87 -14.93
N ASP A 225 -43.19 -3.79 -16.11
CA ASP A 225 -42.64 -4.35 -17.33
C ASP A 225 -41.68 -3.36 -17.99
N VAL A 226 -40.38 -3.61 -17.86
CA VAL A 226 -39.31 -2.79 -18.44
C VAL A 226 -38.66 -3.57 -19.58
N LYS A 227 -38.69 -2.99 -20.78
CA LYS A 227 -38.18 -3.59 -22.01
C LYS A 227 -37.11 -2.71 -22.64
N VAL A 228 -36.04 -3.34 -23.13
CA VAL A 228 -35.02 -2.65 -23.93
C VAL A 228 -35.47 -2.70 -25.38
N LEU A 229 -35.52 -1.53 -26.02
CA LEU A 229 -35.97 -1.39 -27.40
C LEU A 229 -34.81 -0.94 -28.29
N ASN A 230 -34.75 -1.48 -29.51
CA ASN A 230 -33.91 -0.98 -30.58
C ASN A 230 -34.50 0.30 -31.21
N GLU A 231 -33.76 0.91 -32.15
CA GLU A 231 -34.22 2.09 -32.91
C GLU A 231 -35.57 1.87 -33.61
N ASP A 232 -35.81 0.64 -34.09
CA ASP A 232 -37.06 0.22 -34.74
C ASP A 232 -38.21 -0.08 -33.76
N ARG A 233 -38.02 0.17 -32.45
CA ARG A 233 -38.95 -0.17 -31.36
C ARG A 233 -39.24 -1.67 -31.21
N GLU A 234 -38.34 -2.51 -31.69
CA GLU A 234 -38.36 -3.95 -31.47
C GLU A 234 -37.68 -4.28 -30.14
N GLU A 235 -38.21 -5.27 -29.42
CA GLU A 235 -37.69 -5.71 -28.14
C GLU A 235 -36.38 -6.48 -28.31
N VAL A 236 -35.36 -6.07 -27.55
CA VAL A 236 -34.07 -6.75 -27.49
C VAL A 236 -34.13 -7.82 -26.41
N GLU A 237 -34.00 -9.08 -26.81
CA GLU A 237 -33.88 -10.18 -25.86
C GLU A 237 -32.52 -10.14 -25.16
N LEU A 238 -32.53 -9.69 -23.90
CA LEU A 238 -31.40 -9.83 -22.99
C LEU A 238 -31.30 -11.28 -22.56
N ARG A 239 -30.54 -12.09 -23.30
CA ARG A 239 -30.30 -13.49 -22.94
C ARG A 239 -29.70 -13.57 -21.54
N GLU A 240 -30.34 -14.34 -20.67
CA GLU A 240 -29.81 -14.66 -19.35
C GLU A 240 -28.58 -15.56 -19.53
N THR A 241 -27.46 -15.14 -18.96
CA THR A 241 -26.17 -15.85 -19.00
C THR A 241 -26.15 -17.14 -18.19
N LEU A 242 -27.30 -17.62 -17.72
CA LEU A 242 -27.45 -18.78 -16.85
C LEU A 242 -27.38 -20.13 -17.59
N ASP A 243 -27.29 -20.15 -18.92
CA ASP A 243 -27.18 -21.39 -19.69
C ASP A 243 -25.73 -21.73 -20.11
N TYR A 244 -24.73 -21.25 -19.36
CA TYR A 244 -23.43 -21.92 -19.32
C TYR A 244 -23.49 -23.02 -18.26
N GLY A 245 -24.13 -24.13 -18.63
CA GLY A 245 -23.80 -25.39 -17.99
C GLY A 245 -22.28 -25.56 -17.99
N ASN A 246 -21.70 -26.01 -16.88
CA ASN A 246 -20.29 -26.39 -16.72
C ASN A 246 -19.73 -27.29 -17.84
N ALA A 247 -20.56 -27.77 -18.77
CA ALA A 247 -20.21 -28.56 -19.93
C ALA A 247 -19.66 -27.76 -21.12
N GLU A 248 -20.11 -26.52 -21.36
CA GLU A 248 -19.71 -25.79 -22.59
C GLU A 248 -18.37 -25.08 -22.43
N ILE A 249 -18.07 -24.54 -21.25
CA ILE A 249 -16.72 -24.02 -20.93
C ILE A 249 -15.68 -25.16 -20.96
N ARG A 250 -16.04 -26.39 -20.57
CA ARG A 250 -15.17 -27.56 -20.77
C ARG A 250 -15.02 -27.92 -22.25
N ARG A 251 -16.10 -27.87 -23.04
CA ARG A 251 -16.06 -28.14 -24.47
C ARG A 251 -15.26 -27.14 -25.28
N GLU A 252 -15.26 -25.85 -24.92
CA GLU A 252 -14.42 -24.84 -25.59
C GLU A 252 -12.96 -24.89 -25.13
N LEU A 253 -12.68 -25.37 -23.92
CA LEU A 253 -11.32 -25.78 -23.51
C LEU A 253 -10.83 -27.03 -24.26
N GLU A 254 -11.73 -27.95 -24.63
CA GLU A 254 -11.42 -29.15 -25.42
C GLU A 254 -11.47 -28.92 -26.94
N GLY A 255 -12.13 -27.85 -27.39
CA GLY A 255 -12.47 -27.56 -28.79
C GLY A 255 -11.32 -27.03 -29.65
N ASP A 256 -10.18 -26.71 -29.04
CA ASP A 256 -8.91 -26.48 -29.75
C ASP A 256 -7.79 -27.39 -29.23
N SER A 257 -8.15 -28.63 -28.89
CA SER A 257 -7.17 -29.72 -28.84
C SER A 257 -6.74 -30.06 -30.27
N LYS A 258 -5.93 -29.18 -30.88
CA LYS A 258 -4.90 -29.67 -31.79
C LYS A 258 -4.18 -30.78 -31.03
N LYS A 259 -4.41 -31.99 -31.50
CA LYS A 259 -3.81 -33.25 -31.08
C LYS A 259 -2.28 -33.09 -31.16
N TYR A 260 -1.67 -32.51 -30.13
CA TYR A 260 -0.29 -32.82 -29.79
C TYR A 260 -0.37 -34.25 -29.28
N GLU A 261 -0.26 -35.19 -30.22
CA GLU A 261 0.01 -36.58 -29.94
C GLU A 261 1.38 -36.56 -29.24
N TYR A 262 1.36 -36.46 -27.90
CA TYR A 262 2.55 -36.71 -27.09
C TYR A 262 2.95 -38.13 -27.46
N ASP A 263 4.10 -38.26 -28.10
CA ASP A 263 4.65 -39.54 -28.50
C ASP A 263 4.94 -40.33 -27.22
N ASN A 264 3.98 -41.15 -26.78
CA ASN A 264 4.06 -41.96 -25.57
C ASN A 264 5.28 -42.92 -25.58
N ARG A 265 5.92 -43.08 -26.75
CA ARG A 265 7.19 -43.80 -26.92
C ARG A 265 8.31 -43.22 -26.06
N GLU A 266 8.39 -41.90 -25.87
CA GLU A 266 9.48 -41.28 -25.09
C GLU A 266 9.38 -41.58 -23.58
N LEU A 267 8.15 -41.65 -23.04
CA LEU A 267 7.94 -41.88 -21.61
C LEU A 267 8.22 -43.34 -21.19
N GLY A 268 7.84 -44.30 -22.04
CA GLY A 268 8.20 -45.71 -21.85
C GLY A 268 9.71 -45.96 -21.97
N ALA A 269 10.37 -45.32 -22.95
CA ALA A 269 11.83 -45.40 -23.12
C ALA A 269 12.63 -44.80 -21.95
N LEU A 270 12.04 -43.83 -21.24
CA LEU A 270 12.60 -43.24 -20.01
C LEU A 270 12.31 -44.06 -18.74
N GLY A 271 11.65 -45.22 -18.86
CA GLY A 271 11.43 -46.18 -17.78
C GLY A 271 10.20 -45.93 -16.91
N TYR A 272 9.24 -45.12 -17.37
CA TYR A 272 8.00 -44.87 -16.64
C TYR A 272 6.95 -45.94 -16.95
N GLN A 273 6.32 -46.51 -15.92
CA GLN A 273 5.20 -47.44 -16.05
C GLN A 273 3.87 -46.70 -16.12
N LYS A 274 3.02 -47.08 -17.08
CA LYS A 274 1.67 -46.55 -17.23
C LYS A 274 0.70 -47.30 -16.33
N GLN A 275 -0.17 -46.58 -15.62
CA GLN A 275 -1.25 -47.15 -14.81
C GLN A 275 -2.60 -46.61 -15.28
N GLU A 276 -3.59 -47.47 -15.39
CA GLU A 276 -4.97 -47.09 -15.72
C GLU A 276 -5.93 -47.57 -14.63
N PHE A 277 -7.06 -46.88 -14.50
CA PHE A 277 -8.10 -47.19 -13.52
C PHE A 277 -9.03 -48.25 -14.13
N ASP A 278 -9.14 -49.41 -13.49
CA ASP A 278 -10.01 -50.49 -13.97
C ASP A 278 -11.40 -50.34 -13.36
N ASP A 279 -12.37 -50.00 -14.21
CA ASP A 279 -13.76 -49.74 -13.82
C ASP A 279 -14.47 -51.00 -13.28
N GLU A 280 -13.95 -52.21 -13.53
CA GLU A 280 -14.54 -53.45 -12.98
C GLU A 280 -14.03 -53.81 -11.58
N SER A 281 -12.76 -53.49 -11.27
CA SER A 281 -12.14 -53.79 -9.97
C SER A 281 -12.05 -52.58 -9.03
N GLU A 282 -12.38 -51.38 -9.52
CA GLU A 282 -12.25 -50.08 -8.82
C GLU A 282 -10.83 -49.79 -8.29
N GLU A 283 -9.79 -50.42 -8.85
CA GLU A 283 -8.39 -50.23 -8.49
C GLU A 283 -7.53 -49.76 -9.67
N ILE A 284 -6.39 -49.14 -9.36
CA ILE A 284 -5.41 -48.68 -10.36
C ILE A 284 -4.46 -49.84 -10.70
N VAL A 285 -4.43 -50.27 -11.95
CA VAL A 285 -3.62 -51.39 -12.44
C VAL A 285 -2.55 -50.93 -13.43
N ASN A 286 -1.36 -51.56 -13.37
CA ASN A 286 -0.28 -51.32 -14.32
C ASN A 286 -0.62 -51.93 -15.68
N VAL A 287 -0.41 -51.16 -16.74
CA VAL A 287 -0.53 -51.64 -18.12
C VAL A 287 0.87 -52.09 -18.58
N GLU A 288 1.04 -53.37 -18.90
CA GLU A 288 2.25 -53.88 -19.53
C GLU A 288 2.19 -53.61 -21.05
N GLU A 289 3.08 -52.77 -21.57
CA GLU A 289 3.24 -52.58 -23.03
C GLU A 289 4.15 -53.70 -23.59
N GLU A 290 3.67 -54.44 -24.61
CA GLU A 290 4.50 -55.39 -25.35
C GLU A 290 5.53 -54.64 -26.21
N ALA A 291 6.82 -54.93 -25.99
CA ALA A 291 7.90 -54.36 -26.78
C ALA A 291 7.85 -54.90 -28.23
N PHE A 292 7.60 -54.03 -29.20
CA PHE A 292 7.76 -54.35 -30.63
C PHE A 292 9.23 -54.24 -31.03
N ASP A 293 9.80 -55.34 -31.55
CA ASP A 293 11.12 -55.41 -32.19
C ASP A 293 11.04 -54.72 -33.56
N ASP A 294 11.76 -53.60 -33.73
CA ASP A 294 11.95 -52.92 -35.01
C ASP A 294 13.14 -53.55 -35.76
N ASP A 295 12.87 -54.64 -36.47
CA ASP A 295 13.72 -55.14 -37.57
C ASP A 295 12.84 -55.23 -38.83
N ALA A 296 12.81 -54.18 -39.64
CA ALA A 296 12.34 -54.23 -41.03
C ALA A 296 12.85 -53.04 -41.87
N ASP A 297 14.00 -53.27 -42.51
CA ASP A 297 14.45 -52.86 -43.84
C ASP A 297 13.95 -51.56 -44.49
N VAL A 298 14.95 -50.72 -44.78
CA VAL A 298 14.98 -49.67 -45.80
C VAL A 298 14.65 -50.26 -47.18
N ASP A 299 13.64 -49.72 -47.86
CA ASP A 299 13.50 -49.88 -49.32
C ASP A 299 13.49 -48.49 -49.98
N ASP A 300 14.55 -48.25 -50.73
CA ASP A 300 14.69 -47.19 -51.72
C ASP A 300 13.66 -47.42 -52.84
N ASN A 301 12.88 -46.40 -53.24
CA ASN A 301 12.73 -46.01 -54.65
C ASN A 301 11.80 -44.80 -54.87
N GLU A 302 12.28 -43.96 -55.81
CA GLU A 302 11.75 -42.73 -56.47
C GLU A 302 11.66 -41.40 -55.69
#